data_AF-A0A7M7KRX1-F1
#
_entry.id   AF-A0A7M7KRX1-F1
#
_cell.length_a   1.000
_cell.length_b   1.000
_cell.length_c   1.000
_cell.angle_alpha   90.00
_cell.angle_beta   90.00
_cell.angle_gamma   90.00
#
_symmetry.space_group_name_H-M   'P 1'
#
loop_
_entity.id
_entity.type
_entity.pdbx_description
1 polymer ?
#
loop_
_entity_poly.entity_id
_entity_poly.type
_entity_poly.pdbx_seq_one_letter_code
_entity_poly.pdbx_strand_id
1 'polypeptide(L)'
;MGAGVLAILFFTIFWGLIGIVVPIFIPRRENRPLIQVCISLTAVCCYVFWLCTYMAQMNPLIGPMLTKDTLWAIDAYWGGHDSSALVSASTPGP
;
A
#
# COMPACT_ATOMS: atom_id res chain seq x y z
N MET A 1 -1.48 -13.00 -7.79
CA MET A 1 -0.80 -13.25 -6.49
C MET A 1 0.73 -13.08 -6.53
N GLY A 2 1.38 -12.85 -7.68
CA GLY A 2 2.83 -12.57 -7.75
C GLY A 2 3.24 -11.12 -7.46
N ALA A 3 2.43 -10.13 -7.89
CA ALA A 3 2.74 -8.71 -7.69
C ALA A 3 2.78 -8.30 -6.21
N GLY A 4 1.96 -8.94 -5.37
CA GLY A 4 1.91 -8.64 -3.94
C GLY A 4 3.18 -9.06 -3.18
N VAL A 5 3.76 -10.19 -3.56
CA VAL A 5 5.02 -10.68 -2.96
C VAL A 5 6.17 -9.74 -3.30
N LEU A 6 6.22 -9.25 -4.54
CA LEU A 6 7.24 -8.30 -4.98
C LEU A 6 7.19 -7.00 -4.17
N ALA A 7 5.98 -6.45 -3.95
CA ALA A 7 5.79 -5.24 -3.15
C ALA A 7 6.25 -5.45 -1.70
N ILE A 8 5.84 -6.55 -1.06
CA ILE A 8 6.25 -6.88 0.32
C ILE A 8 7.77 -6.97 0.44
N LEU A 9 8.44 -7.71 -0.47
CA LEU A 9 9.89 -7.86 -0.44
C LEU A 9 10.60 -6.51 -0.61
N PHE A 10 10.14 -5.69 -1.55
CA PHE A 10 10.72 -4.38 -1.81
C PHE A 10 10.66 -3.47 -0.57
N PHE A 11 9.47 -3.30 0.02
CA PHE A 11 9.30 -2.42 1.18
C PHE A 11 9.98 -2.95 2.45
N THR A 12 10.04 -4.27 2.62
CA THR A 12 10.76 -4.90 3.76
C THR A 12 12.26 -4.64 3.67
N ILE A 13 12.85 -4.82 2.48
CA ILE A 13 14.28 -4.56 2.25
C ILE A 13 14.57 -3.06 2.39
N PHE A 14 13.74 -2.21 1.80
CA PHE A 14 13.91 -0.75 1.84
C PHE A 14 13.91 -0.23 3.28
N TRP A 15 12.87 -0.54 4.07
CA TRP A 15 12.78 -0.06 5.45
C TRP A 15 13.74 -0.78 6.39
N GLY A 16 14.04 -2.07 6.16
CA GLY A 16 15.06 -2.80 6.90
C GLY A 16 16.45 -2.19 6.71
N LEU A 17 16.80 -1.80 5.49
CA LEU A 17 18.05 -1.10 5.19
C LEU A 17 18.10 0.25 5.92
N ILE A 18 17.03 1.04 5.87
CA ILE A 18 16.98 2.34 6.55
C ILE A 18 17.07 2.19 8.07
N GLY A 19 16.32 1.24 8.65
CA GLY A 19 16.27 1.05 10.11
C GLY A 19 17.52 0.42 10.71
N ILE A 20 18.32 -0.31 9.93
CA ILE A 20 19.50 -1.05 10.41
C ILE A 20 20.80 -0.41 9.91
N VAL A 21 20.91 -0.14 8.62
CA VAL A 21 22.18 0.29 7.99
C VAL A 21 22.47 1.76 8.31
N VAL A 22 21.47 2.64 8.22
CA VAL A 22 21.67 4.08 8.47
C VAL A 22 22.13 4.36 9.90
N PRO A 23 21.55 3.78 10.98
CA PRO A 23 22.03 4.01 12.35
C PRO A 23 23.49 3.60 12.60
N ILE A 24 24.02 2.63 11.84
CA ILE A 24 25.40 2.16 11.97
C ILE A 24 26.40 3.18 11.38
N PHE A 25 26.06 3.79 10.25
CA PHE A 25 26.92 4.76 9.54
C PHE A 25 26.94 6.17 10.16
N ILE A 26 26.21 6.41 11.25
CA ILE A 26 26.16 7.74 11.88
C ILE A 26 27.48 8.05 12.61
N PRO A 27 28.20 9.13 12.21
CA PRO A 27 29.46 9.53 12.85
C PRO A 27 29.24 9.96 14.30
N ARG A 28 30.32 9.86 15.11
CA ARG A 28 30.28 10.16 16.54
C ARG A 28 30.00 11.65 16.76
N ARG A 29 28.88 11.94 17.44
CA ARG A 29 28.49 13.26 17.96
C ARG A 29 27.82 13.08 19.32
N GLU A 30 27.74 14.15 20.11
CA GLU A 30 27.21 14.14 21.47
C GLU A 30 25.80 13.51 21.57
N ASN A 31 24.92 13.84 20.62
CA ASN A 31 23.55 13.32 20.55
C ASN A 31 23.39 12.11 19.58
N ARG A 32 24.36 11.19 19.56
CA ARG A 32 24.32 9.99 18.70
C ARG A 32 23.16 9.02 19.00
N PRO A 33 22.95 8.56 20.25
CA PRO A 33 21.93 7.55 20.54
C PRO A 33 20.51 8.07 20.29
N LEU A 34 20.24 9.35 20.60
CA LEU A 34 18.93 9.96 20.35
C LEU A 34 18.52 9.83 18.88
N ILE A 35 19.39 10.23 17.97
CA ILE A 35 19.08 10.22 16.53
C ILE A 35 19.11 8.81 15.95
N GLN A 36 19.93 7.89 16.49
CA GLN A 36 19.83 6.47 16.13
C GLN A 36 18.45 5.92 16.45
N VAL A 37 17.90 6.25 17.63
CA VAL A 37 16.56 5.85 18.05
C VAL A 37 15.48 6.56 17.24
N CYS A 38 15.61 7.85 16.96
CA CYS A 38 14.64 8.57 16.12
C CYS A 38 14.54 7.94 14.73
N ILE A 39 15.67 7.66 14.06
CA ILE A 39 15.69 7.07 12.72
C ILE A 39 15.14 5.63 12.73
N SER A 40 15.55 4.81 13.70
CA SER A 40 15.06 3.43 13.79
C SER A 40 13.57 3.38 14.11
N LEU A 41 13.08 4.22 15.03
CA LEU A 41 11.67 4.28 15.41
C LEU A 41 10.80 4.79 14.27
N THR A 42 11.25 5.79 13.52
CA THR A 42 10.57 6.24 12.29
C THR A 42 10.51 5.12 11.25
N ALA A 43 11.62 4.43 11.00
CA ALA A 43 11.65 3.33 10.03
C ALA A 43 10.68 2.20 10.39
N VAL A 44 10.62 1.82 11.67
CA VAL A 44 9.69 0.80 12.16
C VAL A 44 8.24 1.27 12.05
N CYS A 45 7.95 2.50 12.47
CA CYS A 45 6.60 3.06 12.40
C CYS A 45 6.08 3.12 10.96
N CYS A 46 6.89 3.63 10.03
CA CYS A 46 6.54 3.71 8.61
C CYS A 46 6.35 2.33 7.98
N TYR A 47 7.19 1.35 8.33
CA TYR A 47 7.03 -0.03 7.85
C TYR A 47 5.73 -0.67 8.35
N VAL A 48 5.44 -0.56 9.66
CA VAL A 48 4.22 -1.13 10.24
C VAL A 48 2.97 -0.46 9.67
N PHE A 49 2.95 0.87 9.55
CA PHE A 49 1.85 1.61 8.92
C PHE A 49 1.59 1.13 7.48
N TRP A 50 2.63 1.03 6.67
CA TRP A 50 2.53 0.51 5.31
C TRP A 50 2.02 -0.94 5.28
N LEU A 51 2.60 -1.83 6.10
CA LEU A 51 2.24 -3.24 6.12
C LEU A 51 0.77 -3.44 6.55
N CYS A 52 0.31 -2.71 7.57
CA CYS A 52 -1.08 -2.77 8.02
C CYS A 52 -2.06 -2.32 6.92
N THR A 53 -1.81 -1.19 6.28
CA THR A 53 -2.69 -0.69 5.19
C THR A 53 -2.68 -1.60 3.97
N TYR A 54 -1.55 -2.25 3.68
CA TYR A 54 -1.43 -3.24 2.62
C TYR A 54 -2.22 -4.52 2.95
N MET A 55 -2.05 -5.07 4.17
CA MET A 55 -2.75 -6.29 4.59
C MET A 55 -4.27 -6.10 4.67
N ALA A 56 -4.74 -4.91 5.06
CA ALA A 56 -6.16 -4.59 5.11
C ALA A 56 -6.88 -4.78 3.75
N GLN A 57 -6.14 -4.73 2.64
CA GLN A 57 -6.68 -4.82 1.29
C GLN A 57 -6.53 -6.21 0.64
N MET A 58 -5.84 -7.16 1.28
CA MET A 58 -5.53 -8.47 0.68
C MET A 58 -6.73 -9.42 0.60
N ASN A 59 -7.74 -9.24 1.47
CA ASN A 59 -9.00 -9.98 1.45
C ASN A 59 -10.17 -9.01 1.71
N PRO A 60 -10.53 -8.15 0.74
CA PRO A 60 -11.57 -7.15 0.93
C PRO A 60 -12.94 -7.83 1.01
N LEU A 61 -13.69 -7.55 2.09
CA LEU A 61 -15.05 -8.07 2.30
C LEU A 61 -16.12 -7.18 1.65
N ILE A 62 -15.79 -5.92 1.37
CA ILE A 62 -16.70 -4.91 0.85
C ILE A 62 -16.03 -4.27 -0.37
N GLY A 63 -16.76 -4.27 -1.48
CA GLY A 63 -16.36 -3.56 -2.71
C GLY A 63 -16.83 -2.10 -2.70
N PRO A 64 -16.27 -1.26 -3.58
CA PRO A 64 -16.69 0.13 -3.71
C PRO A 64 -18.09 0.23 -4.34
N MET A 65 -18.98 1.02 -3.73
CA MET A 65 -20.33 1.30 -4.25
C MET A 65 -20.27 2.56 -5.14
N LEU A 66 -20.48 2.40 -6.45
CA LEU A 66 -20.39 3.49 -7.43
C LEU A 66 -21.73 3.79 -8.09
N THR A 67 -22.00 5.08 -8.31
CA THR A 67 -23.10 5.55 -9.14
C THR A 67 -22.82 5.23 -10.61
N LYS A 68 -23.89 5.00 -11.39
CA LYS A 68 -23.81 4.64 -12.81
C LYS A 68 -22.93 5.62 -13.60
N ASP A 69 -23.09 6.92 -13.38
CA ASP A 69 -22.31 7.97 -14.08
C ASP A 69 -20.80 7.82 -13.86
N THR A 70 -20.38 7.50 -12.64
CA THR A 70 -18.97 7.25 -12.29
C THR A 70 -18.46 5.97 -12.96
N LEU A 71 -19.31 4.95 -13.07
CA LEU A 71 -18.98 3.70 -13.75
C LEU A 71 -18.71 3.93 -15.25
N TRP A 72 -19.57 4.72 -15.91
CA TRP A 72 -19.38 5.12 -17.31
C TRP A 72 -18.09 5.91 -17.52
N ALA A 73 -17.76 6.84 -16.61
CA ALA A 73 -16.52 7.59 -16.68
C ALA A 73 -15.29 6.68 -16.53
N ILE A 74 -15.31 5.72 -15.61
CA ILE A 74 -14.22 4.77 -15.43
C ILE A 74 -14.04 3.90 -16.69
N ASP A 75 -15.12 3.41 -17.29
CA ASP A 75 -15.04 2.62 -18.52
C ASP A 75 -14.49 3.46 -19.70
N ALA A 76 -14.89 4.74 -19.80
CA ALA A 76 -14.38 5.62 -20.86
C ALA A 76 -12.88 5.94 -20.75
N TYR A 77 -12.35 6.12 -19.53
CA TYR A 77 -10.95 6.50 -19.32
C TYR A 77 -10.01 5.30 -19.07
N TRP A 78 -10.54 4.19 -18.54
CA TRP A 78 -9.77 3.04 -18.08
C TRP A 78 -10.31 1.69 -18.58
N GLY A 79 -11.45 1.65 -19.29
CA GLY A 79 -12.12 0.43 -19.75
C GLY A 79 -11.50 -0.19 -21.00
N GLY A 80 -11.20 -1.49 -20.91
CA GLY A 80 -10.42 -2.22 -21.92
C GLY A 80 -11.20 -3.11 -22.90
N HIS A 81 -12.44 -3.55 -22.61
CA HIS A 81 -13.40 -4.24 -23.53
C HIS A 81 -14.54 -5.04 -22.84
N ASP A 82 -14.72 -4.99 -21.51
CA ASP A 82 -15.68 -5.88 -20.79
C ASP A 82 -16.94 -5.17 -20.26
N SER A 83 -17.59 -4.35 -21.09
CA SER A 83 -18.79 -3.58 -20.71
C SER A 83 -19.99 -4.45 -20.27
N SER A 84 -20.00 -5.75 -20.59
CA SER A 84 -21.07 -6.71 -20.23
C SER A 84 -21.09 -7.12 -18.75
N ALA A 85 -19.97 -7.03 -18.04
CA ALA A 85 -19.91 -7.29 -16.60
C ALA A 85 -20.41 -6.09 -15.75
N LEU A 86 -20.28 -4.87 -16.29
CA LEU A 86 -20.73 -3.64 -15.64
C LEU A 86 -22.25 -3.46 -15.74
N VAL A 87 -22.86 -3.90 -16.84
CA VAL A 87 -24.32 -3.86 -17.03
C VAL A 87 -25.05 -4.82 -16.08
N SER A 88 -24.52 -6.03 -15.89
CA SER A 88 -25.12 -7.07 -15.02
C SER A 88 -25.01 -6.78 -13.51
N ALA A 89 -24.04 -5.95 -13.09
CA ALA A 89 -23.96 -5.44 -11.72
C ALA A 89 -24.87 -4.23 -11.44
N SER A 90 -25.42 -3.60 -12.48
CA SER A 90 -26.19 -2.36 -12.39
C SER A 90 -27.72 -2.56 -12.40
N THR A 91 -28.17 -3.78 -12.67
CA THR A 91 -29.57 -4.18 -12.58
C THR A 91 -29.92 -4.53 -11.13
N PRO A 92 -30.83 -3.80 -10.48
CA PRO A 92 -31.45 -4.29 -9.26
C PRO A 92 -32.20 -5.57 -9.61
N GLY A 93 -32.09 -6.61 -8.78
CA GLY A 93 -33.02 -7.74 -8.84
C GLY A 93 -34.48 -7.24 -8.72
N PRO A 94 -35.44 -8.00 -9.25
CA PRO A 94 -36.86 -7.63 -9.23
C PRO A 94 -37.40 -7.38 -7.82
#